data_AF-A0A9D8PMN0-F1
#
_entry.id   AF-A0A9D8PMN0-F1
#
_cell.length_a   1.000
_cell.length_b   1.000
_cell.length_c   1.000
_cell.angle_alpha   90.00
_cell.angle_beta   90.00
_cell.angle_gamma   90.00
#
_symmetry.space_group_name_H-M   'P 1'
#
loop_
_entity.id
_entity.type
_entity.pdbx_description
1 polymer ?
#
loop_
_entity_poly.entity_id
_entity_poly.type
_entity_poly.pdbx_seq_one_letter_code
_entity_poly.pdbx_strand_id
1 'polypeptide(L)'
;MPLRPAADFPPSPDPDALEATYQECRAALVSANRARGALKSLSDRRGLVIAELQRELLELEADLADEARAKARLYALNAKFSGVIRDLEETGDAMVGLIDESERQSGYWLVDMFRRLMEQAKRWRMVKARAAALASEADQEIVSPEQLGGGS
;
A
#
# COMPACT_ATOMS: atom_id res chain seq x y z
N MET A 1 -4.11 -46.66 18.56
CA MET A 1 -5.29 -47.50 18.34
C MET A 1 -6.21 -46.78 17.37
N PRO A 2 -6.48 -47.34 16.18
CA PRO A 2 -7.46 -46.78 15.26
C PRO A 2 -8.83 -46.67 15.95
N LEU A 3 -9.63 -45.66 15.57
CA LEU A 3 -10.98 -45.50 16.09
C LEU A 3 -11.86 -46.63 15.56
N ARG A 4 -12.49 -47.37 16.46
CA ARG A 4 -13.38 -48.48 16.13
C ARG A 4 -14.84 -47.99 16.15
N PRO A 5 -15.57 -48.03 15.04
CA PRO A 5 -16.97 -47.61 15.01
C PRO A 5 -17.87 -48.51 15.87
N ALA A 6 -18.99 -47.94 16.33
CA ALA A 6 -19.94 -48.66 17.18
C ALA A 6 -20.53 -49.92 16.50
N ALA A 7 -20.60 -49.93 15.16
CA ALA A 7 -21.09 -51.05 14.36
C ALA A 7 -20.19 -52.29 14.44
N ASP A 8 -18.92 -52.15 14.87
CA ASP A 8 -17.99 -53.27 14.99
C ASP A 8 -18.17 -54.07 16.29
N PHE A 9 -19.06 -53.62 17.17
CA PHE A 9 -19.40 -54.30 18.42
C PHE A 9 -20.71 -55.07 18.25
N PRO A 10 -20.77 -56.35 18.69
CA PRO A 10 -21.99 -57.12 18.58
C PRO A 10 -23.11 -56.51 19.44
N PRO A 11 -24.33 -56.33 18.91
CA PRO A 11 -25.45 -55.78 19.66
C PRO A 11 -25.93 -56.72 20.79
N SER A 12 -25.62 -58.01 20.68
CA SER A 12 -25.89 -59.04 21.68
C SER A 12 -24.67 -59.96 21.80
N PRO A 13 -23.67 -59.62 22.63
CA PRO A 13 -22.53 -60.49 22.90
C PRO A 13 -22.95 -61.75 23.69
N ASP A 14 -22.18 -62.82 23.52
CA ASP A 14 -22.31 -64.07 24.29
C ASP A 14 -22.10 -63.79 25.80
N PRO A 15 -22.83 -64.42 26.75
CA PRO A 15 -22.72 -64.11 28.17
C PRO A 15 -21.29 -64.25 28.71
N ASP A 16 -20.54 -65.25 28.22
CA ASP A 16 -19.15 -65.50 28.62
C ASP A 16 -18.17 -64.44 28.07
N ALA A 17 -18.54 -63.75 26.98
CA ALA A 17 -17.75 -62.69 26.35
C ALA A 17 -18.25 -61.27 26.67
N LEU A 18 -19.33 -61.14 27.43
CA LEU A 18 -20.01 -59.88 27.74
C LEU A 18 -19.07 -58.86 28.39
N GLU A 19 -18.34 -59.28 29.42
CA GLU A 19 -17.43 -58.41 30.17
C GLU A 19 -16.28 -57.91 29.29
N ALA A 20 -15.65 -58.81 28.52
CA ALA A 20 -14.58 -58.45 27.59
C ALA A 20 -15.09 -57.45 26.53
N THR A 21 -16.25 -57.73 25.93
CA THR A 21 -16.88 -56.85 24.93
C THR A 21 -17.18 -55.48 25.52
N TYR A 22 -17.69 -55.41 26.75
CA TYR A 22 -17.97 -54.14 27.42
C TYR A 22 -16.69 -53.32 27.69
N GLN A 23 -15.61 -53.97 28.14
CA GLN A 23 -14.32 -53.29 28.34
C GLN A 23 -13.76 -52.75 27.03
N GLU A 24 -13.88 -53.49 25.93
CA GLU A 24 -13.49 -53.01 24.60
C GLU A 24 -14.35 -51.81 24.15
N CYS A 25 -15.67 -51.88 24.31
CA CYS A 25 -16.59 -50.76 24.02
C CYS A 25 -16.20 -49.51 24.81
N ARG A 26 -15.94 -49.67 26.11
CA ARG A 26 -15.53 -48.57 26.99
C ARG A 26 -14.19 -47.98 26.55
N ALA A 27 -13.21 -48.82 26.22
CA ALA A 27 -11.92 -48.37 25.73
C ALA A 27 -12.05 -47.60 24.40
N ALA A 28 -12.86 -48.09 23.47
CA ALA A 28 -13.13 -47.42 22.20
C ALA A 28 -13.84 -46.07 22.39
N LEU A 29 -14.83 -46.00 23.29
CA LEU A 29 -15.53 -44.75 23.62
C LEU A 29 -14.60 -43.70 24.25
N VAL A 30 -13.73 -44.12 25.18
CA VAL A 30 -12.73 -43.23 25.79
C VAL A 30 -11.75 -42.73 24.74
N SER A 31 -11.27 -43.60 23.85
CA SER A 31 -10.39 -43.24 22.74
C SER A 31 -11.06 -42.22 21.79
N ALA A 32 -12.30 -42.47 21.39
CA ALA A 32 -13.07 -41.57 20.53
C ALA A 32 -13.31 -40.20 21.17
N ASN A 33 -13.66 -40.14 22.46
CA ASN A 33 -13.83 -38.88 23.16
C ASN A 33 -12.53 -38.09 23.29
N ARG A 34 -11.40 -38.75 23.54
CA ARG A 34 -10.08 -38.11 23.54
C ARG A 34 -9.73 -37.53 22.17
N ALA A 35 -9.94 -38.32 21.11
CA ALA A 35 -9.71 -37.87 19.74
C ALA A 35 -10.58 -36.67 19.37
N ARG A 36 -11.87 -36.68 19.75
CA ARG A 36 -12.78 -35.54 19.55
C ARG A 36 -12.29 -34.30 20.29
N GLY A 37 -11.84 -34.43 21.54
CA GLY A 37 -11.27 -33.32 22.32
C GLY A 37 -10.04 -32.70 21.65
N ALA A 38 -9.11 -33.53 21.16
CA ALA A 38 -7.93 -33.07 20.44
C ALA A 38 -8.29 -32.38 19.10
N LEU A 39 -9.30 -32.89 18.41
CA LEU A 39 -9.76 -32.31 17.14
C LEU A 39 -10.45 -30.97 17.36
N LYS A 40 -11.24 -30.85 18.43
CA LYS A 40 -11.85 -29.58 18.85
C LYS A 40 -10.77 -28.55 19.19
N SER A 41 -9.78 -28.89 20.03
CA SER A 41 -8.73 -27.94 20.39
C SER A 41 -7.89 -27.50 19.18
N LEU A 42 -7.63 -28.41 18.23
CA LEU A 42 -6.99 -28.07 16.97
C LEU A 42 -7.85 -27.12 16.13
N SER A 43 -9.16 -27.38 16.06
CA SER A 43 -10.11 -26.52 15.35
C SER A 43 -10.17 -25.13 15.96
N ASP A 44 -10.24 -25.04 17.29
CA ASP A 44 -10.28 -23.77 18.02
C ASP A 44 -8.98 -22.98 17.76
N ARG A 45 -7.82 -23.64 17.81
CA ARG A 45 -6.53 -23.01 17.49
C ARG A 45 -6.46 -22.53 16.04
N ARG A 46 -6.96 -23.31 15.09
CA ARG A 46 -7.05 -22.89 13.68
C ARG A 46 -7.97 -21.68 13.52
N GLY A 47 -9.10 -21.66 14.22
CA GLY A 47 -10.02 -20.53 14.23
C GLY A 47 -9.36 -19.24 14.71
N LEU A 48 -8.58 -19.31 15.80
CA LEU A 48 -7.81 -18.16 16.30
C LEU A 48 -6.78 -17.65 15.29
N VAL A 49 -6.03 -18.56 14.66
CA VAL A 49 -5.04 -18.17 13.63
C VAL A 49 -5.73 -17.53 12.42
N ILE A 50 -6.88 -18.06 11.99
CA ILE A 50 -7.64 -17.48 10.88
C ILE A 50 -8.13 -16.07 11.23
N ALA A 51 -8.65 -15.87 12.44
CA ALA A 51 -9.10 -14.56 12.90
C ALA A 51 -7.95 -13.54 12.94
N GLU A 52 -6.76 -13.96 13.41
CA GLU A 52 -5.58 -13.11 13.42
C GLU A 52 -5.13 -12.73 12.00
N LEU A 53 -5.03 -13.71 11.10
CA LEU A 53 -4.68 -13.44 9.70
C LEU A 53 -5.70 -12.54 9.00
N GLN A 54 -6.99 -12.68 9.33
CA GLN A 54 -8.03 -11.78 8.81
C GLN A 54 -7.85 -10.35 9.31
N ARG A 55 -7.46 -10.17 10.57
CA ARG A 55 -7.14 -8.85 11.13
C ARG A 55 -5.93 -8.24 10.43
N GLU A 56 -4.83 -9.00 10.30
CA GLU A 56 -3.63 -8.55 9.61
C GLU A 56 -3.92 -8.17 8.14
N LEU A 57 -4.75 -8.94 7.43
CA LEU A 57 -5.14 -8.62 6.06
C LEU A 57 -5.93 -7.30 5.95
N LEU A 58 -6.83 -7.04 6.91
CA LEU A 58 -7.58 -5.78 6.94
C LEU A 58 -6.68 -4.58 7.23
N GLU A 59 -5.70 -4.74 8.12
CA GLU A 59 -4.69 -3.71 8.39
C GLU A 59 -3.84 -3.43 7.13
N LEU A 60 -3.36 -4.49 6.46
CA LEU A 60 -2.62 -4.38 5.19
C LEU A 60 -3.44 -3.72 4.07
N GLU A 61 -4.73 -4.01 3.98
CA GLU A 61 -5.62 -3.40 3.00
C GLU A 61 -5.79 -1.88 3.24
N ALA A 62 -5.88 -1.47 4.51
CA ALA A 62 -5.94 -0.07 4.89
C ALA A 62 -4.62 0.65 4.53
N ASP A 63 -3.48 0.06 4.87
CA ASP A 63 -2.15 0.60 4.54
C ASP A 63 -1.97 0.75 3.03
N LEU A 64 -2.38 -0.25 2.25
CA LEU A 64 -2.30 -0.20 0.79
C LEU A 64 -3.17 0.92 0.20
N ALA A 65 -4.35 1.15 0.78
CA ALA A 65 -5.23 2.24 0.36
C ALA A 65 -4.59 3.62 0.61
N ASP A 66 -3.90 3.78 1.73
CA ASP A 66 -3.15 5.00 2.04
C ASP A 66 -1.93 5.18 1.13
N GLU A 67 -1.18 4.12 0.86
CA GLU A 67 -0.07 4.15 -0.09
C GLU A 67 -0.53 4.53 -1.50
N ALA A 68 -1.65 3.97 -1.97
CA ALA A 68 -2.24 4.32 -3.25
C ALA A 68 -2.62 5.81 -3.33
N ARG A 69 -3.16 6.38 -2.25
CA ARG A 69 -3.46 7.83 -2.17
C ARG A 69 -2.18 8.66 -2.22
N ALA A 70 -1.16 8.29 -1.45
CA ALA A 70 0.13 8.97 -1.45
C ALA A 70 0.78 8.93 -2.84
N LYS A 71 0.76 7.76 -3.49
CA LYS A 71 1.28 7.57 -4.86
C LYS A 71 0.54 8.43 -5.88
N ALA A 72 -0.79 8.52 -5.79
CA ALA A 72 -1.59 9.39 -6.66
C ALA A 72 -1.21 10.88 -6.48
N ARG A 73 -0.97 11.32 -5.24
CA ARG A 73 -0.49 12.70 -4.96
C ARG A 73 0.89 12.94 -5.57
N LEU A 74 1.83 12.01 -5.39
CA LEU A 74 3.17 12.10 -5.99
C LEU A 74 3.12 12.17 -7.53
N TYR A 75 2.27 11.38 -8.17
CA TYR A 75 2.09 11.47 -9.63
C TYR A 75 1.53 12.83 -10.06
N ALA A 76 0.56 13.37 -9.32
CA ALA A 76 0.03 14.71 -9.59
C ALA A 76 1.13 15.77 -9.44
N LEU A 77 1.94 15.70 -8.39
CA LEU A 77 3.07 16.61 -8.18
C LEU A 77 4.12 16.49 -9.29
N ASN A 78 4.46 15.27 -9.71
CA ASN A 78 5.40 15.05 -10.82
C ASN A 78 4.86 15.61 -12.15
N ALA A 79 3.55 15.50 -12.40
CA ALA A 79 2.93 16.14 -13.57
C ALA A 79 3.04 17.67 -13.51
N LYS A 80 2.86 18.28 -12.33
CA LYS A 80 3.09 19.73 -12.13
C LYS A 80 4.55 20.11 -12.41
N PHE A 81 5.52 19.37 -11.88
CA PHE A 81 6.95 19.61 -12.13
C PHE A 81 7.32 19.45 -13.61
N SER A 82 6.78 18.44 -14.28
CA SER A 82 6.96 18.24 -15.72
C SER A 82 6.48 19.45 -16.52
N GLY A 83 5.36 20.06 -16.13
CA GLY A 83 4.88 21.32 -16.71
C GLY A 83 5.85 22.48 -16.49
N VAL A 84 6.38 22.63 -15.27
CA VAL A 84 7.37 23.68 -14.95
C VAL A 84 8.65 23.50 -15.77
N ILE A 85 9.15 22.28 -15.94
CA ILE A 85 10.33 21.98 -16.75
C ILE A 85 10.08 22.38 -18.21
N ARG A 86 8.92 22.05 -18.75
CA ARG A 86 8.55 22.45 -20.11
C ARG A 86 8.49 23.98 -20.27
N ASP A 87 7.86 24.68 -19.33
CA ASP A 87 7.82 26.15 -19.33
C ASP A 87 9.25 26.74 -19.27
N LEU A 88 10.15 26.07 -18.53
CA LEU A 88 11.55 26.44 -18.40
C LEU A 88 12.30 26.28 -19.73
N GLU A 89 12.11 25.15 -20.40
CA GLU A 89 12.68 24.84 -21.72
C GLU A 89 12.19 25.82 -22.77
N GLU A 90 10.87 26.04 -22.87
CA GLU A 90 10.26 26.98 -23.82
C GLU A 90 10.76 28.42 -23.59
N THR A 91 10.91 28.85 -22.34
CA THR A 91 11.47 30.17 -22.02
C THR A 91 12.97 30.24 -22.35
N GLY A 92 13.72 29.16 -22.11
CA GLY A 92 15.13 29.02 -22.46
C GLY A 92 15.37 29.14 -23.96
N ASP A 93 14.64 28.37 -24.76
CA ASP A 93 14.71 28.38 -26.21
C ASP A 93 14.35 29.76 -26.79
N ALA A 94 13.32 30.42 -26.24
CA ALA A 94 12.96 31.77 -26.63
C ALA A 94 14.07 32.79 -26.31
N MET A 95 14.79 32.64 -25.20
CA MET A 95 15.93 33.50 -24.87
C MET A 95 17.11 33.27 -25.82
N VAL A 96 17.42 32.01 -26.15
CA VAL A 96 18.48 31.68 -27.13
C VAL A 96 18.12 32.25 -28.50
N GLY A 97 16.88 32.08 -28.97
CA GLY A 97 16.44 32.65 -30.25
C GLY A 97 16.53 34.18 -30.31
N LEU A 98 16.29 34.87 -29.20
CA LEU A 98 16.49 36.33 -29.12
C LEU A 98 17.97 36.73 -29.17
N ILE A 99 18.87 35.91 -28.62
CA ILE A 99 20.32 36.14 -28.68
C ILE A 99 20.83 35.88 -30.10
N ASP A 100 20.41 34.80 -30.76
CA ASP A 100 20.81 34.47 -32.14
C ASP A 100 20.37 35.55 -33.14
N GLU A 101 19.17 36.11 -32.96
CA GLU A 101 18.69 37.23 -33.79
C GLU A 101 19.49 38.53 -33.52
N SER A 102 20.13 38.65 -32.35
CA SER A 102 20.96 39.80 -31.97
C SER A 102 22.25 39.91 -32.71
N GLU A 103 22.83 38.77 -33.04
CA GLU A 103 24.07 38.71 -33.78
C GLU A 103 23.87 39.13 -35.26
N ARG A 104 22.61 39.30 -35.71
CA ARG A 104 22.23 39.57 -37.10
C ARG A 104 21.75 41.01 -37.39
N GLN A 105 21.51 41.87 -36.40
CA GLN A 105 20.89 43.21 -36.62
C GLN A 105 21.55 44.38 -35.86
N SER A 106 21.42 45.62 -36.38
CA SER A 106 22.12 46.84 -35.90
C SER A 106 21.36 47.68 -34.84
N GLY A 107 22.09 48.61 -34.19
CA GLY A 107 21.84 49.21 -32.87
C GLY A 107 20.44 49.71 -32.44
N TYR A 108 19.50 50.00 -33.34
CA TYR A 108 18.10 50.31 -32.94
C TYR A 108 17.35 49.06 -32.44
N TRP A 109 17.75 47.90 -32.94
CA TRP A 109 17.23 46.59 -32.54
C TRP A 109 17.60 46.22 -31.08
N LEU A 110 18.72 46.74 -30.57
CA LEU A 110 19.24 46.43 -29.23
C LEU A 110 18.23 46.81 -28.13
N VAL A 111 17.53 47.94 -28.27
CA VAL A 111 16.55 48.40 -27.26
C VAL A 111 15.29 47.53 -27.25
N ASP A 112 14.80 47.11 -28.42
CA ASP A 112 13.67 46.19 -28.51
C ASP A 112 14.05 44.79 -28.00
N MET A 113 15.28 44.34 -28.28
CA MET A 113 15.81 43.09 -27.73
C MET A 113 15.95 43.15 -26.21
N PHE A 114 16.54 44.20 -25.64
CA PHE A 114 16.62 44.35 -24.18
C PHE A 114 15.23 44.36 -23.53
N ARG A 115 14.24 44.99 -24.18
CA ARG A 115 12.85 44.94 -23.72
C ARG A 115 12.31 43.51 -23.73
N ARG A 116 12.47 42.77 -24.82
CA ARG A 116 12.02 41.37 -24.94
C ARG A 116 12.74 40.45 -23.95
N LEU A 117 14.05 40.62 -23.78
CA LEU A 117 14.84 39.90 -22.77
C LEU A 117 14.36 40.21 -21.35
N MET A 118 14.02 41.46 -21.05
CA MET A 118 13.44 41.81 -19.75
C MET A 118 12.06 41.17 -19.54
N GLU A 119 11.24 41.06 -20.58
CA GLU A 119 9.96 40.34 -20.53
C GLU A 119 10.18 38.84 -20.27
N GLN A 120 11.17 38.21 -20.93
CA GLN A 120 11.52 36.81 -20.67
C GLN A 120 12.14 36.63 -19.28
N ALA A 121 12.98 37.54 -18.81
CA ALA A 121 13.53 37.51 -17.46
C ALA A 121 12.43 37.62 -16.38
N LYS A 122 11.36 38.40 -16.65
CA LYS A 122 10.19 38.45 -15.77
C LYS A 122 9.42 37.12 -15.77
N ARG A 123 9.20 36.51 -16.94
CA ARG A 123 8.58 35.18 -17.07
C ARG A 123 9.40 34.12 -16.36
N TRP A 124 10.71 34.11 -16.55
CA TRP A 124 11.65 33.23 -15.87
C TRP A 124 11.56 33.35 -14.34
N ARG A 125 11.55 34.57 -13.80
CA ARG A 125 11.36 34.78 -12.36
C ARG A 125 10.03 34.25 -11.86
N MET A 126 8.96 34.37 -12.65
CA MET A 126 7.65 33.84 -12.31
C MET A 126 7.65 32.31 -12.30
N VAL A 127 8.23 31.67 -13.31
CA VAL A 127 8.40 30.19 -13.37
C VAL A 127 9.24 29.71 -12.19
N LYS A 128 10.35 30.39 -11.89
CA LYS A 128 11.20 30.08 -10.73
C LYS A 128 10.44 30.22 -9.40
N ALA A 129 9.61 31.25 -9.24
CA ALA A 129 8.78 31.42 -8.06
C ALA A 129 7.72 30.30 -7.93
N ARG A 130 7.11 29.89 -9.04
CA ARG A 130 6.18 28.74 -9.07
C ARG A 130 6.89 27.43 -8.71
N ALA A 131 8.10 27.21 -9.25
CA ALA A 131 8.92 26.05 -8.93
C ALA A 131 9.29 26.02 -7.43
N ALA A 132 9.68 27.16 -6.86
CA ALA A 132 10.00 27.27 -5.43
C ALA A 132 8.76 27.05 -4.54
N ALA A 133 7.58 27.54 -4.95
CA ALA A 133 6.33 27.29 -4.24
C ALA A 133 5.96 25.80 -4.29
N LEU A 134 6.09 25.15 -5.44
CA LEU A 134 5.86 23.70 -5.61
C LEU A 134 6.85 22.86 -4.80
N ALA A 135 8.12 23.27 -4.74
CA ALA A 135 9.12 22.61 -3.89
C ALA A 135 8.80 22.75 -2.40
N SER A 136 8.32 23.92 -1.96
CA SER A 136 7.86 24.13 -0.59
C SER A 136 6.59 23.35 -0.27
N GLU A 137 5.66 23.21 -1.21
CA GLU A 137 4.45 22.38 -1.07
C GLU A 137 4.84 20.90 -0.95
N ALA A 138 5.79 20.44 -1.77
CA ALA A 138 6.34 19.09 -1.72
C ALA A 138 7.06 18.79 -0.39
N ASP A 139 7.89 19.70 0.12
CA ASP A 139 8.57 19.53 1.41
C ASP A 139 7.56 19.46 2.58
N GLN A 140 6.47 20.23 2.53
CA GLN A 140 5.41 20.18 3.54
C GLN A 140 4.60 18.87 3.47
N GLU A 141 4.39 18.33 2.26
CA GLU A 141 3.74 17.03 2.05
C GLU A 141 4.64 15.85 2.50
N ILE A 142 5.97 15.95 2.38
CA ILE A 142 6.93 14.93 2.83
C ILE A 142 7.12 14.94 4.37
N VAL A 143 7.04 16.11 5.00
CA VAL A 143 7.21 16.30 6.47
C VAL A 143 5.92 16.06 7.27
N SER A 144 4.81 15.69 6.61
CA SER A 144 3.54 15.34 7.28
C SER A 144 3.25 13.83 7.43
N PRO A 145 4.19 12.94 7.84
CA PRO A 145 3.84 11.55 8.15
C PRO A 145 3.22 11.38 9.56
N GLU A 146 3.18 12.41 10.40
CA GLU A 146 2.82 12.29 11.83
C GLU A 146 1.35 12.57 12.20
N GLN A 147 0.45 12.87 11.25
CA GLN A 147 -0.96 13.19 11.58
C GLN A 147 -1.99 12.07 11.30
N LEU A 148 -1.55 10.84 10.99
CA LEU A 148 -2.46 9.69 10.81
C LEU A 148 -2.32 8.60 11.89
N GLY A 149 -1.37 8.71 12.83
CA GLY A 149 -1.16 7.75 13.92
C GLY A 149 -1.75 8.17 15.28
N GLY A 150 -2.83 8.95 15.30
CA GLY A 150 -3.44 9.49 16.51
C GLY A 150 -4.85 8.96 16.75
N GLY A 151 -4.99 7.67 17.04
CA GLY A 151 -6.25 7.04 17.45
C GLY A 151 -6.00 6.12 18.63
N SER A 152 -6.51 6.52 19.79
CA SER A 152 -6.48 5.83 21.09
C SER A 152 -7.05 4.42 21.08
#